data_AF-A0A7J2HM29-F1
#
_entry.id   AF-A0A7J2HM29-F1
#
_cell.length_a   1.000
_cell.length_b   1.000
_cell.length_c   1.000
_cell.angle_alpha   90.00
_cell.angle_beta   90.00
_cell.angle_gamma   90.00
#
_symmetry.space_group_name_H-M   'P 1'
#
loop_
_entity.id
_entity.type
_entity.pdbx_description
1 polymer ?
#
loop_
_entity_poly.entity_id
_entity_poly.type
_entity_poly.pdbx_seq_one_letter_code
_entity_poly.pdbx_strand_id
1 'polypeptide(L)'
;MELLNDYEKRILELLIEKDRTLSEISEELGLSKPATSKYLKRLEEEGVIEGSYERNREGRIVRYSLKPFHILLSVDPEERILVYLKANESLDVSYPFLGYIAQREFRREIKEYPSEVARAGFDKCMVVLYGSVAKGTAHRKSDIDLLFLKDSWSKREKERILGLLVNSSNKCSHRVDPIFKT
;
A
#
# COMPACT_ATOMS: atom_id res chain seq x y z
N MET A 1 14.73 14.00 -6.12
CA MET A 1 13.63 13.06 -6.36
C MET A 1 12.37 13.90 -6.50
N GLU A 2 11.97 14.20 -7.73
CA GLU A 2 10.75 14.95 -7.98
C GLU A 2 9.61 13.92 -7.99
N LEU A 3 8.82 13.89 -6.91
CA LEU A 3 7.74 12.91 -6.70
C LEU A 3 6.80 12.87 -7.90
N LEU A 4 6.40 14.05 -8.36
CA LEU A 4 5.68 14.30 -9.61
C LEU A 4 6.06 15.72 -10.05
N ASN A 5 6.35 15.93 -11.33
CA ASN A 5 6.48 17.27 -11.87
C ASN A 5 5.09 17.91 -12.10
N ASP A 6 5.07 19.20 -12.44
CA ASP A 6 3.82 19.94 -12.55
C ASP A 6 2.90 19.43 -13.67
N TYR A 7 3.45 18.91 -14.78
CA TYR A 7 2.63 18.29 -15.82
C TYR A 7 2.06 16.95 -15.38
N GLU A 8 2.83 16.14 -14.66
CA GLU A 8 2.36 14.88 -14.09
C GLU A 8 1.22 15.12 -13.10
N LYS A 9 1.32 16.12 -12.22
CA LYS A 9 0.22 16.52 -11.32
C LYS A 9 -1.04 16.90 -12.09
N ARG A 10 -0.92 17.74 -13.12
CA ARG A 10 -2.05 18.15 -13.96
C ARG A 10 -2.66 16.97 -14.73
N ILE A 11 -1.86 16.02 -15.20
CA ILE A 11 -2.37 14.78 -15.80
C ILE A 11 -3.24 14.00 -14.80
N LEU A 12 -2.79 13.88 -13.55
CA LEU A 12 -3.58 13.20 -12.50
C LEU A 12 -4.90 13.94 -12.22
N GLU A 13 -4.88 15.28 -12.17
CA GLU A 13 -6.09 16.11 -12.04
C GLU A 13 -7.07 15.90 -13.20
N LEU A 14 -6.58 15.67 -14.42
CA LEU A 14 -7.47 15.37 -15.55
C LEU A 14 -8.05 13.95 -15.49
N LEU A 15 -7.27 12.99 -14.98
CA LEU A 15 -7.66 11.58 -14.89
C LEU A 15 -8.51 11.24 -13.67
N ILE A 16 -8.47 12.05 -12.59
CA ILE A 16 -9.38 11.88 -11.45
C ILE A 16 -10.83 12.24 -11.83
N GLU A 17 -11.02 13.16 -12.78
CA GLU A 17 -12.35 13.52 -13.29
C GLU A 17 -12.93 12.45 -14.20
N LYS A 18 -12.12 11.98 -15.15
CA LYS A 18 -12.51 10.95 -16.13
C LYS A 18 -11.28 10.37 -16.83
N ASP A 19 -11.43 9.15 -17.30
CA ASP A 19 -10.44 8.49 -18.14
C ASP A 19 -10.30 9.20 -19.50
N ARG A 20 -9.06 9.50 -19.91
CA ARG A 20 -8.76 10.33 -21.10
C ARG A 20 -7.73 9.68 -22.01
N THR A 21 -7.75 10.07 -23.27
CA THR A 21 -6.81 9.63 -24.30
C THR A 21 -5.61 10.56 -24.39
N LEU A 22 -4.52 10.11 -25.04
CA LEU A 22 -3.33 10.95 -25.29
C LEU A 22 -3.71 12.29 -25.93
N SER A 23 -4.61 12.29 -26.92
CA SER A 23 -5.00 13.52 -27.63
C SER A 23 -5.74 14.50 -26.72
N GLU A 24 -6.72 14.02 -25.95
CA GLU A 24 -7.50 14.86 -25.01
C GLU A 24 -6.59 15.47 -23.94
N ILE A 25 -5.66 14.69 -23.38
CA ILE A 25 -4.71 15.18 -22.38
C ILE A 25 -3.77 16.22 -23.00
N SER A 26 -3.27 15.96 -24.21
CA SER A 26 -2.36 16.88 -24.90
C SER A 26 -3.01 18.22 -25.21
N GLU A 27 -4.26 18.19 -25.65
CA GLU A 27 -5.04 19.38 -25.99
C GLU A 27 -5.34 20.23 -24.75
N GLU A 28 -5.83 19.60 -23.68
CA GLU A 28 -6.17 20.26 -22.42
C GLU A 28 -4.95 20.89 -21.73
N LEU A 29 -3.78 20.24 -21.84
CA LEU A 29 -2.54 20.74 -21.23
C LEU A 29 -1.78 21.73 -22.12
N GLY A 30 -2.19 21.93 -23.37
CA GLY A 30 -1.47 22.75 -24.35
C GLY A 30 -0.09 22.19 -24.71
N LEU A 31 0.09 20.87 -24.61
CA LEU A 31 1.33 20.16 -24.89
C LEU A 31 1.32 19.51 -26.27
N SER A 32 2.50 19.23 -26.81
CA SER A 32 2.62 18.37 -27.99
C SER A 32 2.39 16.90 -27.61
N LYS A 33 1.81 16.11 -28.52
CA LYS A 33 1.58 14.67 -28.30
C LYS A 33 2.85 13.91 -27.89
N PRO A 34 4.04 14.16 -28.49
CA PRO A 34 5.28 13.52 -28.03
C PRO A 34 5.65 13.86 -26.59
N ALA A 35 5.48 15.11 -26.16
CA ALA A 35 5.75 15.52 -24.78
C ALA A 35 4.76 14.87 -23.81
N THR A 36 3.46 14.90 -24.12
CA THR A 36 2.42 14.24 -23.32
C THR A 36 2.68 12.72 -23.21
N SER A 37 3.05 12.07 -24.32
CA SER A 37 3.35 10.64 -24.33
C SER A 37 4.52 10.28 -23.42
N LYS A 38 5.55 11.14 -23.33
CA LYS A 38 6.67 10.95 -22.40
C LYS A 38 6.21 10.93 -20.95
N TYR A 39 5.33 11.85 -20.54
CA TYR A 39 4.81 11.90 -19.18
C TYR A 39 3.90 10.70 -18.86
N LEU A 40 3.00 10.34 -19.78
CA LEU A 40 2.12 9.19 -19.60
C LEU A 40 2.91 7.89 -19.47
N LYS A 41 3.92 7.69 -20.32
CA LYS A 41 4.80 6.51 -20.24
C LYS A 41 5.48 6.41 -18.86
N ARG A 42 6.00 7.52 -18.33
CA ARG A 42 6.61 7.53 -17.00
C ARG A 42 5.59 7.18 -15.91
N LEU A 43 4.39 7.77 -15.95
CA LEU A 43 3.32 7.45 -14.99
C LEU A 43 2.87 5.98 -15.07
N GLU A 44 2.83 5.40 -16.26
CA GLU A 44 2.56 3.96 -16.45
C GLU A 44 3.68 3.09 -15.89
N GLU A 45 4.94 3.42 -16.16
CA GLU A 45 6.12 2.71 -15.64
C GLU A 45 6.16 2.76 -14.10
N GLU A 46 5.74 3.88 -13.52
CA GLU A 46 5.59 4.02 -12.08
C GLU A 46 4.34 3.31 -11.54
N GLY A 47 3.45 2.80 -12.39
CA GLY A 47 2.21 2.12 -11.99
C GLY A 47 1.14 3.06 -11.43
N VAL A 48 1.26 4.37 -11.72
CA VAL A 48 0.31 5.40 -11.31
C VAL A 48 -0.93 5.43 -12.20
N ILE A 49 -0.78 5.10 -13.48
CA ILE A 49 -1.89 5.02 -14.44
C ILE A 49 -1.84 3.68 -15.19
N GLU A 50 -2.88 3.38 -15.94
CA GLU A 50 -2.86 2.31 -16.93
C GLU A 50 -3.56 2.70 -18.23
N GLY A 51 -2.97 2.32 -19.37
CA GLY A 51 -3.61 2.38 -20.67
C GLY A 51 -4.45 1.14 -20.95
N SER A 52 -5.70 1.35 -21.35
CA SER A 52 -6.59 0.32 -21.87
C SER A 52 -6.91 0.59 -23.35
N TYR A 53 -6.95 -0.48 -24.17
CA TYR A 53 -7.28 -0.35 -25.58
C TYR A 53 -8.79 -0.36 -25.77
N GLU A 54 -9.31 0.72 -26.34
CA GLU A 54 -10.68 0.81 -26.82
C GLU A 54 -10.71 0.71 -28.35
N ARG A 55 -11.64 -0.09 -28.88
CA ARG A 55 -11.92 -0.10 -30.31
C ARG A 55 -12.96 0.97 -30.61
N ASN A 56 -12.64 1.87 -31.53
CA ASN A 56 -13.62 2.79 -32.10
C ASN A 56 -13.79 2.49 -33.60
N ARG A 57 -14.67 3.23 -34.28
CA ARG A 57 -14.96 3.06 -35.71
C ARG A 57 -13.75 3.35 -36.62
N GLU A 58 -12.75 4.07 -36.12
CA GLU A 58 -11.60 4.58 -36.87
C GLU A 58 -10.29 3.83 -36.55
N GLY A 59 -10.28 2.94 -35.55
CA GLY A 59 -9.09 2.20 -35.14
C GLY A 59 -9.09 1.80 -33.67
N ARG A 60 -7.88 1.69 -33.11
CA ARG A 60 -7.64 1.44 -31.68
C ARG A 60 -7.17 2.74 -31.04
N ILE A 61 -7.81 3.13 -29.95
CA ILE A 61 -7.39 4.26 -29.13
C ILE A 61 -7.01 3.76 -27.75
N VAL A 62 -5.97 4.34 -27.16
CA VAL A 62 -5.59 4.05 -25.77
C VAL A 62 -6.26 5.09 -24.89
N ARG A 63 -7.01 4.62 -23.89
CA ARG A 63 -7.58 5.44 -22.83
C ARG A 63 -6.84 5.15 -21.54
N TYR A 64 -6.33 6.20 -20.92
CA TYR A 64 -5.60 6.13 -19.66
C TYR A 64 -6.56 6.33 -18.50
N SER A 65 -6.42 5.51 -17.47
CA SER A 65 -7.14 5.61 -16.20
C SER A 65 -6.15 5.70 -15.03
N LEU A 66 -6.60 6.31 -13.93
CA LEU A 66 -5.78 6.44 -12.73
C LEU A 66 -5.81 5.13 -11.92
N LYS A 67 -4.63 4.65 -11.51
CA LYS A 67 -4.51 3.56 -10.53
C LYS A 67 -4.45 4.11 -9.12
N PRO A 68 -5.05 3.41 -8.13
CA PRO A 68 -4.89 3.79 -6.74
C PRO A 68 -3.44 3.57 -6.29
N PHE A 69 -2.86 4.59 -5.66
CA PHE A 69 -1.55 4.51 -5.03
C PHE A 69 -1.47 5.50 -3.87
N HIS A 70 -0.53 5.29 -2.96
CA HIS A 70 -0.18 6.27 -1.93
C HIS A 70 1.32 6.25 -1.63
N ILE A 71 1.81 7.37 -1.11
CA ILE A 71 3.23 7.59 -0.81
C ILE A 71 3.36 8.02 0.64
N LEU A 72 4.34 7.43 1.34
CA LEU A 72 4.83 7.91 2.61
C LEU A 72 6.22 8.50 2.38
N LEU A 73 6.35 9.80 2.66
CA LEU A 73 7.60 10.53 2.61
C LEU A 73 7.88 11.10 4.00
N SER A 74 9.00 10.72 4.60
CA SER A 74 9.51 11.32 5.83
C SER A 74 10.91 11.86 5.57
N VAL A 75 11.16 13.09 5.99
CA VAL A 75 12.47 13.74 5.88
C VAL A 75 12.84 14.25 7.26
N ASP A 76 13.96 13.76 7.78
CA ASP A 76 14.55 14.21 9.03
C ASP A 76 15.97 14.73 8.73
N PRO A 77 16.14 16.06 8.60
CA PRO A 77 17.45 16.65 8.32
C PRO A 77 18.44 16.51 9.48
N GLU A 78 17.97 16.46 10.73
CA GLU A 78 18.81 16.40 11.92
C GLU A 78 19.48 15.02 12.01
N GLU A 79 18.67 13.97 11.86
CA GLU A 79 19.13 12.58 11.85
C GLU A 79 19.64 12.12 10.46
N ARG A 80 19.54 12.99 9.44
CA ARG A 80 19.90 12.70 8.04
C ARG A 80 19.14 11.49 7.46
N ILE A 81 17.89 11.32 7.84
CA ILE A 81 17.03 10.23 7.41
C ILE A 81 16.10 10.72 6.30
N LEU A 82 16.02 9.94 5.21
CA LEU A 82 15.01 10.05 4.17
C LEU A 82 14.29 8.71 4.03
N VAL A 83 13.00 8.68 4.35
CA VAL A 83 12.12 7.53 4.13
C VAL A 83 11.20 7.83 2.97
N TYR A 84 11.25 6.99 1.94
CA TYR A 84 10.34 7.04 0.80
C TYR A 84 9.78 5.65 0.55
N LEU A 85 8.45 5.51 0.70
CA LEU A 85 7.74 4.27 0.45
C LEU A 85 6.54 4.56 -0.45
N LYS A 86 6.33 3.70 -1.45
CA LYS A 86 5.19 3.75 -2.36
C LYS A 86 4.40 2.43 -2.29
N ALA A 87 3.09 2.54 -2.20
CA ALA A 87 2.16 1.42 -2.27
C ALA A 87 1.24 1.60 -3.48
N ASN A 88 0.99 0.52 -4.21
CA ASN A 88 0.15 0.50 -5.41
C ASN A 88 -1.30 0.13 -5.09
N GLU A 89 -1.84 0.77 -4.05
CA GLU A 89 -3.25 0.70 -3.65
C GLU A 89 -3.66 1.98 -2.92
N SER A 90 -4.94 2.10 -2.61
CA SER A 90 -5.47 3.21 -1.81
C SER A 90 -4.94 3.15 -0.38
N LEU A 91 -4.78 4.31 0.25
CA LEU A 91 -4.39 4.40 1.65
C LEU A 91 -5.52 3.84 2.56
N ASP A 92 -5.19 2.86 3.38
CA ASP A 92 -6.02 2.47 4.52
C ASP A 92 -5.56 3.30 5.74
N VAL A 93 -6.35 4.29 6.13
CA VAL A 93 -6.01 5.23 7.22
C VAL A 93 -5.85 4.50 8.57
N SER A 94 -6.55 3.39 8.77
CA SER A 94 -6.43 2.59 10.00
C SER A 94 -5.16 1.72 9.99
N TYR A 95 -4.62 1.42 8.80
CA TYR A 95 -3.45 0.56 8.60
C TYR A 95 -2.51 1.15 7.53
N PRO A 96 -1.91 2.33 7.79
CA PRO A 96 -1.19 3.09 6.76
C PRO A 96 0.04 2.36 6.21
N PHE A 97 0.57 1.38 6.94
CA PHE A 97 1.74 0.62 6.51
C PHE A 97 1.42 -0.67 5.74
N LEU A 98 0.14 -1.07 5.67
CA LEU A 98 -0.25 -2.37 5.12
C LEU A 98 0.07 -2.50 3.63
N GLY A 99 -0.08 -1.41 2.87
CA GLY A 99 0.18 -1.37 1.43
C GLY A 99 1.63 -1.57 1.03
N TYR A 100 2.58 -1.42 1.98
CA TYR A 100 4.02 -1.60 1.73
C TYR A 100 4.49 -3.05 1.91
N ILE A 101 3.64 -3.94 2.41
CA ILE A 101 3.97 -5.36 2.54
C ILE A 101 3.93 -5.98 1.14
N ALA A 102 5.07 -6.40 0.59
CA ALA A 102 5.15 -6.83 -0.81
C ALA A 102 4.18 -7.99 -1.16
N GLN A 103 3.99 -8.93 -0.23
CA GLN A 103 3.17 -10.13 -0.43
C GLN A 103 1.71 -9.86 -0.08
N ARG A 104 0.93 -9.47 -1.08
CA ARG A 104 -0.48 -9.08 -0.97
C ARG A 104 -1.35 -10.12 -0.28
N GLU A 105 -1.05 -11.39 -0.48
CA GLU A 105 -1.80 -12.52 0.06
C GLU A 105 -1.82 -12.57 1.59
N PHE A 106 -0.83 -12.00 2.28
CA PHE A 106 -0.78 -11.98 3.74
C PHE A 106 -1.43 -10.73 4.37
N ARG A 107 -1.71 -9.69 3.58
CA ARG A 107 -2.14 -8.38 4.10
C ARG A 107 -3.48 -8.45 4.82
N ARG A 108 -4.39 -9.29 4.35
CA ARG A 108 -5.69 -9.49 4.99
C ARG A 108 -5.51 -10.00 6.42
N GLU A 109 -4.73 -11.05 6.60
CA GLU A 109 -4.43 -11.64 7.90
C GLU A 109 -3.64 -10.69 8.80
N ILE A 110 -2.66 -9.96 8.25
CA ILE A 110 -1.88 -8.95 8.99
C ILE A 110 -2.76 -7.80 9.48
N LYS A 111 -3.87 -7.51 8.80
CA LYS A 111 -4.89 -6.56 9.28
C LYS A 111 -5.81 -7.19 10.33
N GLU A 112 -6.23 -8.43 10.11
CA GLU A 112 -7.21 -9.11 10.97
C GLU A 112 -6.67 -9.37 12.38
N TYR A 113 -5.44 -9.89 12.51
CA TYR A 113 -4.89 -10.23 13.83
C TYR A 113 -4.77 -9.01 14.77
N PRO A 114 -4.16 -7.88 14.37
CA PRO A 114 -4.13 -6.69 15.20
C PRO A 114 -5.50 -6.04 15.38
N SER A 115 -6.42 -6.14 14.41
CA SER A 115 -7.80 -5.66 14.54
C SER A 115 -8.51 -6.30 15.73
N GLU A 116 -8.39 -7.63 15.87
CA GLU A 116 -9.03 -8.38 16.96
C GLU A 116 -8.43 -8.03 18.32
N VAL A 117 -7.11 -7.82 18.38
CA VAL A 117 -6.44 -7.34 19.59
C VAL A 117 -6.87 -5.91 19.94
N ALA A 118 -6.94 -5.02 18.96
CA ALA A 118 -7.39 -3.64 19.17
C ALA A 118 -8.84 -3.58 19.68
N ARG A 119 -9.77 -4.36 19.07
CA ARG A 119 -11.18 -4.46 19.49
C ARG A 119 -11.34 -4.93 20.94
N ALA A 120 -10.39 -5.70 21.46
CA ALA A 120 -10.41 -6.17 22.84
C ALA A 120 -9.94 -5.12 23.87
N GLY A 121 -9.57 -3.91 23.43
CA GLY A 121 -9.21 -2.76 24.28
C GLY A 121 -7.74 -2.74 24.70
N PHE A 122 -6.84 -3.22 23.83
CA PHE A 122 -5.39 -3.21 24.08
C PHE A 122 -4.74 -1.98 23.41
N ASP A 123 -5.04 -0.79 23.91
CA ASP A 123 -4.82 0.48 23.20
C ASP A 123 -3.37 1.02 23.25
N LYS A 124 -2.51 0.40 24.08
CA LYS A 124 -1.10 0.79 24.27
C LYS A 124 -0.16 -0.34 23.90
N CYS A 125 -0.26 -0.83 22.66
CA CYS A 125 0.63 -1.84 22.13
C CYS A 125 1.06 -1.44 20.72
N MET A 126 2.35 -1.52 20.45
CA MET A 126 2.87 -1.48 19.08
C MET A 126 2.96 -2.91 18.56
N VAL A 127 2.53 -3.14 17.31
CA VAL A 127 2.64 -4.44 16.64
C VAL A 127 3.61 -4.29 15.48
N VAL A 128 4.65 -5.11 15.46
CA VAL A 128 5.69 -5.10 14.45
C VAL A 128 5.65 -6.40 13.66
N LEU A 129 5.42 -6.31 12.36
CA LEU A 129 5.60 -7.43 11.44
C LEU A 129 7.10 -7.63 11.17
N TYR A 130 7.59 -8.86 11.33
CA TYR A 130 8.97 -9.19 10.99
C TYR A 130 9.04 -10.54 10.25
N GLY A 131 10.26 -11.06 10.06
CA GLY A 131 10.43 -12.39 9.48
C GLY A 131 10.23 -12.46 7.97
N SER A 132 9.81 -13.62 7.47
CA SER A 132 9.78 -13.92 6.02
C SER A 132 8.77 -13.08 5.25
N VAL A 133 7.59 -12.83 5.85
CA VAL A 133 6.53 -12.02 5.25
C VAL A 133 6.93 -10.55 5.15
N ALA A 134 7.55 -10.00 6.21
CA ALA A 134 8.10 -8.65 6.17
C ALA A 134 9.17 -8.47 5.09
N LYS A 135 10.01 -9.50 4.88
CA LYS A 135 11.09 -9.51 3.88
C LYS A 135 10.60 -9.79 2.46
N GLY A 136 9.35 -10.19 2.28
CA GLY A 136 8.80 -10.58 0.97
C GLY A 136 9.30 -11.94 0.46
N THR A 137 9.81 -12.80 1.34
CA THR A 137 10.36 -14.12 0.98
C THR A 137 9.52 -15.29 1.51
N ALA A 138 8.33 -15.01 2.04
CA ALA A 138 7.43 -16.05 2.56
C ALA A 138 6.86 -16.90 1.42
N HIS A 139 6.49 -18.14 1.73
CA HIS A 139 5.74 -19.02 0.83
C HIS A 139 4.34 -19.27 1.39
N ARG A 140 3.45 -19.89 0.60
CA ARG A 140 2.05 -20.20 0.96
C ARG A 140 1.79 -20.97 2.28
N LYS A 141 2.84 -21.49 2.92
CA LYS A 141 2.79 -22.23 4.20
C LYS A 141 3.53 -21.51 5.33
N SER A 142 4.09 -20.34 5.04
CA SER A 142 4.78 -19.55 6.04
C SER A 142 3.79 -18.99 7.04
N ASP A 143 4.21 -18.95 8.29
CA ASP A 143 3.49 -18.27 9.36
C ASP A 143 3.81 -16.77 9.32
N ILE A 144 2.98 -15.97 9.98
CA ILE A 144 3.12 -14.52 10.09
C ILE A 144 3.76 -14.21 11.45
N ASP A 145 4.99 -13.73 11.44
CA ASP A 145 5.71 -13.36 12.65
C ASP A 145 5.30 -11.95 13.12
N LEU A 146 4.65 -11.84 14.28
CA LEU A 146 4.23 -10.57 14.87
C LEU A 146 4.87 -10.34 16.24
N LEU A 147 5.47 -9.18 16.43
CA LEU A 147 6.03 -8.75 17.70
C LEU A 147 5.11 -7.72 18.35
N PHE A 148 4.56 -8.05 19.52
CA PHE A 148 3.74 -7.19 20.36
C PHE A 148 4.62 -6.50 21.42
N LEU A 149 4.68 -5.17 21.35
CA LEU A 149 5.50 -4.30 22.18
C LEU A 149 4.64 -3.42 23.07
N LYS A 150 4.95 -3.40 24.37
CA LYS A 150 4.26 -2.62 25.40
C LYS A 150 5.16 -2.52 26.64
N ASP A 151 5.13 -1.40 27.35
CA ASP A 151 5.96 -1.13 28.55
C ASP A 151 6.02 -2.29 29.56
N SER A 152 4.90 -2.97 29.78
CA SER A 152 4.82 -4.17 30.61
C SER A 152 3.68 -5.08 30.19
N TRP A 153 3.87 -6.38 30.42
CA TRP A 153 2.88 -7.41 30.15
C TRP A 153 2.57 -8.23 31.40
N SER A 154 1.30 -8.30 31.77
CA SER A 154 0.83 -9.34 32.68
C SER A 154 0.62 -10.67 31.96
N LYS A 155 0.71 -11.78 32.70
CA LYS A 155 0.41 -13.12 32.18
C LYS A 155 -1.00 -13.21 31.59
N ARG A 156 -2.00 -12.61 32.27
CA ARG A 156 -3.40 -12.58 31.84
C ARG A 156 -3.60 -11.87 30.50
N GLU A 157 -2.88 -10.78 30.27
CA GLU A 157 -2.96 -10.06 28.98
C GLU A 157 -2.39 -10.89 27.84
N LYS A 158 -1.20 -11.50 28.03
CA LYS A 158 -0.60 -12.39 27.02
C LYS A 158 -1.54 -13.55 26.68
N GLU A 159 -2.09 -14.21 27.69
CA GLU A 159 -3.04 -15.32 27.51
C GLU A 159 -4.31 -14.88 26.77
N ARG A 160 -4.84 -13.70 27.10
CA ARG A 160 -6.02 -13.14 26.43
C ARG A 160 -5.72 -12.84 24.95
N ILE A 161 -4.58 -12.24 24.63
CA ILE A 161 -4.17 -11.99 23.25
C ILE A 161 -3.97 -13.30 22.49
N LEU A 162 -3.24 -14.26 23.06
CA LEU A 162 -3.07 -15.58 22.46
C LEU A 162 -4.42 -16.25 22.14
N GLY A 163 -5.39 -16.17 23.05
CA GLY A 163 -6.74 -16.67 22.81
C GLY A 163 -7.45 -15.97 21.63
N LEU A 164 -7.32 -14.65 21.51
CA LEU A 164 -7.88 -13.90 20.37
C LEU A 164 -7.22 -14.30 19.05
N LEU A 165 -5.89 -14.46 19.04
CA LEU A 165 -5.14 -14.85 17.85
C LEU A 165 -5.49 -16.28 17.41
N VAL A 166 -5.65 -17.22 18.34
CA VAL A 166 -6.11 -18.59 18.05
C VAL A 166 -7.52 -18.59 17.44
N ASN A 167 -8.45 -17.83 18.02
CA ASN A 167 -9.81 -17.72 17.49
C ASN A 167 -9.83 -17.10 16.07
N SER A 168 -8.95 -16.13 15.82
CA SER A 168 -8.80 -15.48 14.50
C SER A 168 -8.21 -16.42 13.46
N SER A 169 -7.24 -17.24 13.87
CA SER A 169 -6.55 -18.22 13.01
C SER A 169 -7.53 -19.20 12.34
N ASN A 170 -8.65 -19.54 12.99
CA ASN A 170 -9.72 -20.37 12.40
C ASN A 170 -10.38 -19.76 11.16
N LYS A 171 -10.27 -18.44 10.96
CA LYS A 171 -10.85 -17.70 9.83
C LYS A 171 -9.78 -17.24 8.81
N CYS A 172 -8.52 -17.55 9.08
CA CYS A 172 -7.36 -17.09 8.33
C CYS A 172 -6.67 -18.25 7.61
N SER A 173 -5.99 -17.96 6.49
CA SER A 173 -5.27 -18.98 5.73
C SER A 173 -3.87 -19.24 6.27
N HIS A 174 -3.34 -18.28 7.03
CA HIS A 174 -1.99 -18.27 7.58
C HIS A 174 -2.04 -18.12 9.09
N ARG A 175 -1.24 -18.93 9.81
CA ARG A 175 -1.12 -18.80 11.26
C ARG A 175 -0.26 -17.60 11.59
N VAL A 176 -0.44 -17.08 12.80
CA VAL A 176 0.41 -16.05 13.38
C VAL A 176 1.28 -16.67 14.45
N ASP A 177 2.55 -16.28 14.49
CA ASP A 177 3.48 -16.58 15.58
C ASP A 177 3.78 -15.29 16.37
N PRO A 178 3.09 -15.06 17.51
CA PRO A 178 3.24 -13.84 18.27
C PRO A 178 4.39 -13.92 19.29
N ILE A 179 5.28 -12.93 19.27
CA ILE A 179 6.26 -12.69 20.33
C ILE A 179 5.83 -11.47 21.14
N PHE A 180 5.94 -11.55 22.47
CA PHE A 180 5.68 -10.42 23.37
C PHE A 180 7.00 -9.90 23.96
N LYS A 181 7.26 -8.60 23.80
CA LYS A 181 8.41 -7.92 24.42
C LYS A 181 7.98 -6.63 25.11
N THR A 182 8.78 -6.24 26.10
CA THR A 182 8.68 -4.98 26.84
C THR A 182 9.79 -4.05 26.38
#